data_AF-A3D960-F1
#
_entry.id   AF-A3D960-F1
#
_cell.length_a   1.000
_cell.length_b   1.000
_cell.length_c   1.000
_cell.angle_alpha   90.00
_cell.angle_beta   90.00
_cell.angle_gamma   90.00
#
_symmetry.space_group_name_H-M   'P 1'
#
loop_
_entity.id
_entity.type
_entity.pdbx_description
1 polymer ?
#
loop_
_entity_poly.entity_id
_entity_poly.type
_entity_poly.pdbx_seq_one_letter_code
_entity_poly.pdbx_strand_id
1 'polypeptide(L)' 'MTKQKPQNMTLEHESGRGTITDNALKALVTSPLFRTRTEKAKKGKGSYDRNAQNRKGHQHKGDAPFDFLRLSFC' A
#
# COMPACT_ATOMS: atom_id res chain seq x y z
N MET A 1 7.65 4.74 38.34
CA MET A 1 7.75 4.96 36.88
C MET A 1 9.00 4.26 36.36
N THR A 2 8.89 3.03 35.87
CA THR A 2 10.04 2.26 35.37
C THR A 2 10.32 2.63 33.90
N LYS A 3 11.49 3.24 33.64
CA LYS A 3 11.97 3.51 32.28
C LYS A 3 12.42 2.19 31.65
N GLN A 4 11.66 1.65 30.70
CA GLN A 4 12.11 0.51 29.89
C GLN A 4 13.16 1.00 28.88
N LYS A 5 14.37 0.46 28.97
CA LYS A 5 15.46 0.70 28.02
C LYS A 5 15.13 -0.05 26.71
N PRO A 6 15.09 0.61 25.54
CA PRO A 6 14.81 -0.09 24.29
C PRO A 6 15.88 -1.13 24.04
N GLN A 7 15.44 -2.36 23.83
CA GLN A 7 16.31 -3.48 23.50
C GLN A 7 16.72 -3.31 22.03
N ASN A 8 18.00 -3.07 21.77
CA ASN A 8 18.55 -2.99 20.42
C ASN A 8 18.50 -4.39 19.79
N MET A 9 17.41 -4.71 19.09
CA MET A 9 17.33 -5.94 18.30
C MET A 9 18.10 -5.74 16.99
N THR A 10 19.24 -6.43 16.85
CA THR A 10 19.93 -6.57 15.58
C THR A 10 19.19 -7.60 14.74
N LEU A 11 18.48 -7.12 13.71
CA LEU A 11 17.87 -7.96 12.69
C LEU A 11 18.90 -8.20 11.59
N GLU A 12 19.43 -9.43 11.52
CA GLU A 12 20.32 -9.86 10.44
C GLU A 12 19.56 -9.83 9.11
N HIS A 13 20.09 -9.10 8.12
CA HIS A 13 19.47 -8.92 6.82
C HIS A 13 20.38 -9.42 5.70
N GLU A 14 19.91 -10.43 4.96
CA GLU A 14 20.58 -10.91 3.76
C GLU A 14 20.41 -9.88 2.62
N SER A 15 21.51 -9.22 2.25
CA SER A 15 21.48 -8.14 1.26
C SER A 15 21.51 -8.61 -0.21
N GLY A 16 21.67 -9.91 -0.45
CA GLY A 16 21.76 -10.51 -1.80
C GLY A 16 22.96 -10.05 -2.64
N ARG A 17 23.96 -9.40 -2.03
CA ARG A 17 25.15 -8.83 -2.69
C ARG A 17 26.40 -9.70 -2.57
N GLY A 18 26.31 -10.87 -1.95
CA GLY A 18 27.46 -11.73 -1.65
C GLY A 18 28.38 -11.13 -0.57
N THR A 19 29.67 -11.46 -0.64
CA THR A 19 30.69 -10.93 0.27
C THR A 19 31.01 -9.46 -0.06
N ILE A 20 30.79 -8.57 0.90
CA ILE A 20 31.08 -7.14 0.74
C ILE A 20 32.53 -6.89 1.15
N THR A 21 33.38 -6.47 0.21
CA THR A 21 34.82 -6.23 0.45
C THR A 21 35.11 -4.79 0.86
N ASP A 22 34.42 -3.82 0.24
CA ASP A 22 34.83 -2.42 0.32
C ASP A 22 34.04 -1.64 1.38
N ASN A 23 32.74 -1.40 1.14
CA ASN A 23 31.90 -0.58 2.00
C ASN A 23 30.51 -1.20 2.21
N ALA A 24 30.23 -1.53 3.48
CA ALA A 24 28.96 -2.11 3.91
C ALA A 24 27.74 -1.21 3.65
N LEU A 25 27.83 0.09 3.98
CA LEU A 25 26.70 1.01 3.82
C LEU A 25 26.34 1.23 2.34
N LYS A 26 27.35 1.31 1.47
CA LYS A 26 27.13 1.45 0.03
C LYS A 26 26.43 0.21 -0.56
N ALA A 27 26.85 -0.98 -0.12
CA ALA A 27 26.21 -2.22 -0.52
C ALA A 27 24.76 -2.30 0.00
N LEU A 28 24.51 -1.85 1.23
CA LEU A 28 23.18 -1.80 1.81
C LEU A 28 22.26 -0.83 1.06
N VAL A 29 22.65 0.44 0.88
CA VAL A 29 21.82 1.47 0.21
C VAL A 29 21.40 1.05 -1.20
N THR A 30 22.22 0.26 -1.89
CA THR A 30 21.92 -0.22 -3.24
C THR A 30 21.20 -1.57 -3.26
N SER A 31 21.03 -2.23 -2.12
CA SER A 31 20.32 -3.51 -2.03
C SER A 31 18.80 -3.32 -2.15
N PRO A 32 18.03 -4.41 -2.37
CA PRO A 32 16.56 -4.36 -2.46
C PRO A 32 15.88 -3.78 -1.21
N LEU A 33 16.57 -3.79 -0.07
CA LEU A 33 16.07 -3.26 1.19
C LEU A 33 15.68 -1.78 1.07
N PHE A 34 16.55 -0.99 0.45
CA PHE A 34 16.39 0.46 0.32
C PHE A 34 15.88 0.87 -1.06
N ARG A 35 14.97 0.08 -1.63
CA ARG A 35 14.29 0.47 -2.88
C ARG A 35 13.31 1.62 -2.65
N THR A 36 13.19 2.49 -3.65
CA THR A 36 12.12 3.49 -3.69
C THR A 36 10.77 2.78 -3.71
N ARG A 37 9.89 3.14 -2.77
CA ARG A 37 8.52 2.67 -2.72
C ARG A 37 7.61 3.74 -3.32
N THR A 38 6.73 3.31 -4.21
CA THR A 38 5.68 4.17 -4.76
C THR A 38 4.36 3.79 -4.11
N GLU A 39 3.67 4.79 -3.57
CA GLU A 39 2.30 4.61 -3.09
C GLU A 39 1.33 4.80 -4.24
N LYS A 40 0.26 4.00 -4.25
CA LYS A 40 -0.82 4.19 -5.22
C LYS A 40 -1.59 5.47 -4.85
N ALA A 41 -1.68 6.40 -5.82
CA ALA A 41 -2.50 7.59 -5.66
C ALA A 41 -3.98 7.21 -5.54
N LYS A 42 -4.74 7.93 -4.70
CA LYS A 42 -6.18 7.69 -4.50
C LYS A 42 -7.04 8.18 -5.67
N LYS A 43 -6.55 9.13 -6.46
CA LYS A 43 -7.27 9.72 -7.61
C LYS A 43 -6.28 10.06 -8.73
N GLY A 44 -6.73 9.96 -9.97
CA GLY A 44 -5.96 10.33 -11.16
C GLY A 44 -5.38 9.13 -11.91
N LYS A 45 -4.23 9.31 -12.56
CA LYS A 45 -3.59 8.26 -13.38
C LYS A 45 -3.11 7.12 -12.48
N GLY A 46 -3.51 5.89 -12.81
CA GLY A 46 -3.12 4.69 -12.08
C GLY A 46 -3.83 4.49 -10.73
N SER A 47 -4.87 5.27 -10.43
CA SER A 47 -5.67 5.12 -9.20
C SER A 47 -6.87 4.18 -9.34
N TYR A 48 -7.10 3.61 -10.52
CA TYR A 48 -8.24 2.70 -10.75
C TYR A 48 -7.89 1.30 -10.26
N ASP A 49 -8.61 0.84 -9.22
CA ASP A 49 -8.51 -0.51 -8.68
C ASP A 49 -9.82 -1.28 -8.94
N ARG A 50 -9.77 -2.31 -9.79
CA ARG A 50 -10.94 -3.16 -10.14
C ARG A 50 -11.57 -3.85 -8.93
N ASN A 51 -10.74 -4.16 -7.93
CA ASN A 51 -11.13 -4.86 -6.71
C ASN A 51 -10.92 -3.96 -5.50
N ALA A 52 -11.45 -2.73 -5.56
CA ALA A 52 -11.43 -1.82 -4.43
C ALA A 52 -11.92 -2.54 -3.15
N GLN A 53 -11.27 -2.25 -2.03
CA GLN A 53 -11.43 -2.96 -0.75
C GLN A 53 -12.90 -3.04 -0.25
N ASN A 54 -13.75 -2.10 -0.70
CA ASN A 54 -15.17 -2.02 -0.31
C ASN A 54 -16.15 -2.69 -1.30
N ARG A 55 -15.73 -3.64 -2.14
CA ARG A 55 -16.65 -4.42 -3.00
C ARG A 55 -17.73 -5.23 -2.26
N LYS A 56 -17.69 -5.29 -0.92
CA LYS A 56 -18.76 -5.87 -0.09
C LYS A 56 -19.89 -4.90 0.30
N GLY A 57 -19.81 -3.62 -0.08
CA GLY A 57 -20.74 -2.57 0.42
C GLY A 57 -21.67 -1.92 -0.60
N HIS A 58 -21.55 -2.23 -1.90
CA HIS A 58 -22.44 -1.71 -2.92
C HIS A 58 -22.96 -2.86 -3.78
N GLN A 59 -23.68 -3.79 -3.14
CA GLN A 59 -24.88 -4.28 -3.81
C GLN A 59 -25.70 -3.04 -4.11
N HIS A 60 -25.97 -2.78 -5.38
CA HIS A 60 -26.86 -1.74 -5.83
C HIS A 60 -28.22 -1.90 -5.12
N LYS A 61 -28.41 -1.30 -3.94
CA LYS A 61 -29.73 -0.84 -3.53
C LYS A 61 -29.95 0.39 -4.40
N GLY A 62 -30.61 0.14 -5.53
CA GLY A 62 -31.00 1.17 -6.47
C GLY A 62 -31.94 2.11 -5.74
N ASP A 63 -31.37 3.20 -5.24
CA ASP A 63 -32.09 4.42 -4.96
C ASP A 63 -31.33 5.50 -5.74
N ALA A 64 -31.39 5.41 -7.08
CA ALA A 64 -31.05 6.59 -7.85
C ALA A 64 -32.13 7.64 -7.50
N PRO A 65 -31.75 8.86 -7.07
CA PRO A 65 -32.69 9.87 -6.60
C PRO A 65 -33.65 10.42 -7.69
N PHE A 66 -33.70 9.77 -8.86
CA PHE A 66 -34.52 10.12 -10.02
C PHE A 66 -35.34 8.92 -10.56
N ASP A 67 -35.27 7.73 -9.94
CA ASP A 67 -36.01 6.54 -10.40
C ASP A 67 -37.55 6.71 -10.33
N PHE A 68 -38.05 7.71 -9.59
CA PHE A 68 -39.48 8.05 -9.51
C PHE A 68 -40.06 8.55 -10.86
N LEU A 69 -39.24 9.09 -11.76
CA LEU A 69 -39.72 9.65 -13.03
C LEU A 69 -39.94 8.62 -14.15
N ARG A 70 -39.66 7.33 -13.88
CA ARG A 70 -39.81 6.24 -14.87
C ARG A 70 -41.18 5.53 -14.80
N LEU A 71 -42.12 5.98 -13.98
CA LEU A 71 -43.45 5.37 -13.85
C LEU A 71 -44.58 6.34 -14.25
N SER A 72 -44.56 6.87 -15.47
CA SER A 72 -45.71 7.60 -16.03
C SER A 72 -45.75 7.71 -17.57
N PHE A 73 -45.13 6.77 -18.29
CA PHE A 73 -45.39 6.58 -19.72
C PHE A 73 -45.30 5.07 -20.05
N CYS A 74 -46.37 4.36 -19.70
CA CYS A 74 -46.89 3.20 -20.42
C CYS A 74 -48.39 3.14 -20.13
#